data_AF-A0A2X4U2P4-F1
#
_entry.id   AF-A0A2X4U2P4-F1
#
_cell.length_a   1.000
_cell.length_b   1.000
_cell.length_c   1.000
_cell.angle_alpha   90.00
_cell.angle_beta   90.00
_cell.angle_gamma   90.00
#
_symmetry.space_group_name_H-M   'P 1'
#
loop_
_entity.id
_entity.type
_entity.pdbx_description
1 polymer ?
#
loop_
_entity_poly.entity_id
_entity_poly.type
_entity_poly.pdbx_seq_one_letter_code
_entity_poly.pdbx_strand_id
1 'polypeptide(L)'
;MKVKNKKTLCTLLLIVCTLLGYFFWLSLRPVEIVAVHKDGEFSSVLVKNFPFTDKGKINWWLSNKEMLKEKYRTPEPASDGFFAITFWDFGEGYKEEGKYDRRCFDDMKTKFNCIDKNRIFSIENNKKNDTFFTVHDGIYRMNKNGNIEKTYNK
;
A
#
# COMPACT_ATOMS: atom_id res chain seq x y z
N MET A 1 29.59 -21.15 -37.75
CA MET A 1 28.42 -20.32 -37.36
C MET A 1 27.97 -20.50 -35.89
N LYS A 2 28.85 -20.83 -34.92
CA LYS A 2 28.47 -21.12 -33.50
C LYS A 2 28.84 -20.03 -32.47
N VAL A 3 29.73 -19.09 -32.81
CA VAL A 3 30.30 -18.13 -31.83
C VAL A 3 29.37 -16.93 -31.57
N LYS A 4 28.54 -16.53 -32.55
CA LYS A 4 27.57 -15.42 -32.39
C LYS A 4 26.53 -15.73 -31.31
N ASN A 5 26.00 -16.95 -31.28
CA ASN A 5 24.97 -17.35 -30.29
C ASN A 5 25.47 -17.40 -28.85
N LYS A 6 26.73 -17.77 -28.59
CA LYS A 6 27.25 -17.85 -27.22
C LYS A 6 27.38 -16.48 -26.56
N LYS A 7 27.84 -15.45 -27.32
CA LYS A 7 27.92 -14.07 -26.82
C LYS A 7 26.52 -13.50 -26.59
N THR A 8 25.60 -13.67 -27.54
CA THR A 8 24.20 -13.23 -27.40
C THR A 8 23.51 -13.90 -26.21
N LEU A 9 23.73 -15.21 -26.00
CA LEU A 9 23.20 -15.96 -24.86
C LEU A 9 23.76 -15.43 -23.53
N CYS A 10 25.06 -15.15 -23.44
CA CYS A 10 25.66 -14.54 -22.25
C CYS A 10 25.08 -13.15 -21.97
N THR A 11 24.87 -12.32 -23.00
CA THR A 11 24.25 -11.00 -22.84
C THR A 11 22.80 -11.12 -22.35
N LEU A 12 22.01 -12.04 -22.91
CA LEU A 12 20.64 -12.32 -22.46
C LEU A 12 20.60 -12.78 -20.99
N LEU A 13 21.50 -13.68 -20.59
CA LEU A 13 21.60 -14.13 -19.20
C LEU A 13 21.93 -12.99 -18.24
N LEU A 14 22.87 -12.11 -18.61
CA LEU A 14 23.20 -10.93 -17.80
C LEU A 14 22.00 -9.98 -17.63
N ILE A 15 21.23 -9.75 -18.70
CA ILE A 15 20.00 -8.94 -18.63
C ILE A 15 18.98 -9.59 -17.68
N VAL A 16 18.76 -10.90 -17.80
CA VAL A 16 17.84 -11.62 -16.90
C VAL A 16 18.32 -11.54 -15.44
N CYS A 17 19.60 -11.76 -15.19
CA CYS A 17 20.17 -11.68 -13.84
C CYS A 17 20.04 -10.27 -13.23
N THR A 18 20.29 -9.21 -14.02
CA THR A 18 20.13 -7.83 -13.56
C THR A 18 18.67 -7.48 -13.27
N LEU A 19 17.73 -7.91 -14.12
CA LEU A 19 16.29 -7.73 -13.89
C LEU A 19 15.82 -8.47 -12.63
N LEU A 20 16.26 -9.72 -12.43
CA LEU A 20 15.94 -10.49 -11.24
C LEU A 20 16.53 -9.86 -9.97
N GLY A 21 17.78 -9.40 -10.03
CA GLY A 21 18.42 -8.68 -8.93
C GLY A 21 17.69 -7.39 -8.57
N TYR A 22 17.26 -6.63 -9.58
CA TYR A 22 16.45 -5.42 -9.38
C TYR A 22 15.08 -5.73 -8.76
N PHE A 23 14.38 -6.74 -9.27
CA PHE A 23 13.08 -7.16 -8.74
C PHE A 23 13.19 -7.67 -7.29
N PHE A 24 14.25 -8.43 -6.99
CA PHE A 24 14.53 -8.92 -5.65
C PHE A 24 14.81 -7.76 -4.70
N TRP A 25 15.65 -6.80 -5.11
CA TRP A 25 15.90 -5.61 -4.31
C TRP A 25 14.61 -4.81 -4.06
N LEU A 26 13.79 -4.59 -5.10
CA LEU A 26 12.51 -3.88 -4.96
C LEU A 26 11.56 -4.57 -3.96
N SER A 27 11.57 -5.90 -3.93
CA SER A 27 10.73 -6.71 -3.03
C SER A 27 11.18 -6.69 -1.57
N LEU A 28 12.46 -6.38 -1.31
CA LEU A 28 13.04 -6.36 0.04
C LEU A 28 13.11 -4.97 0.68
N ARG A 29 12.83 -3.91 -0.08
CA ARG A 29 12.87 -2.55 0.47
C ARG A 29 11.82 -2.40 1.57
N PRO A 30 12.19 -1.77 2.70
CA PRO A 30 11.22 -1.48 3.75
C PRO A 30 10.23 -0.41 3.27
N VAL A 31 8.98 -0.56 3.71
CA VAL A 31 7.96 0.47 3.54
C VAL A 31 8.28 1.64 4.45
N GLU A 32 8.32 2.83 3.86
CA GLU A 32 8.46 4.08 4.60
C GLU A 32 7.06 4.65 4.84
N ILE A 33 6.68 4.87 6.10
CA ILE A 33 5.46 5.61 6.46
C ILE A 33 5.87 7.07 6.65
N VAL A 34 5.39 7.93 5.76
CA VAL A 34 5.74 9.35 5.74
C VAL A 34 4.87 10.12 6.74
N ALA A 35 3.56 9.87 6.71
CA ALA A 35 2.59 10.53 7.58
C ALA A 35 1.34 9.68 7.74
N VAL A 36 0.59 9.95 8.82
CA VAL A 36 -0.72 9.37 9.07
C VAL A 36 -1.68 10.51 9.41
N HIS A 37 -2.66 10.73 8.55
CA HIS A 37 -3.74 11.69 8.76
C HIS A 37 -4.99 10.94 9.20
N LYS A 38 -5.63 11.40 10.27
CA LYS A 38 -6.79 10.75 10.86
C LYS A 38 -8.01 11.64 10.74
N ASP A 39 -9.15 11.02 10.47
CA ASP A 39 -10.46 11.65 10.35
C ASP A 39 -11.50 10.69 10.95
N GLY A 40 -11.72 10.79 12.26
CA GLY A 40 -12.52 9.82 13.02
C GLY A 40 -11.99 8.38 12.87
N GLU A 41 -12.86 7.49 12.41
CA GLU A 41 -12.58 6.07 12.15
C GLU A 41 -11.81 5.83 10.85
N PHE A 42 -11.59 6.90 10.06
CA PHE A 42 -10.85 6.88 8.82
C PHE A 42 -9.40 7.29 9.05
N SER A 43 -8.47 6.62 8.37
CA SER A 43 -7.05 6.98 8.38
C SER A 43 -6.47 6.95 6.98
N SER A 44 -5.73 8.00 6.62
CA SER A 44 -4.92 8.07 5.41
C SER A 44 -3.45 7.91 5.79
N VAL A 45 -2.84 6.82 5.33
CA VAL A 45 -1.44 6.48 5.61
C VAL A 45 -0.63 6.75 4.34
N LEU A 46 0.30 7.69 4.42
CA LEU A 46 1.14 8.08 3.29
C LEU A 46 2.40 7.24 3.30
N VAL A 47 2.67 6.54 2.20
CA VAL A 47 3.76 5.56 2.14
C VAL A 47 4.66 5.74 0.93
N LYS A 48 5.91 5.29 1.05
CA LYS A 48 6.81 5.01 -0.07
C LYS A 48 7.28 3.56 -0.05
N ASN A 49 7.72 3.07 -1.20
CA ASN A 49 8.21 1.70 -1.37
C ASN A 49 7.19 0.63 -0.93
N PHE A 50 5.90 0.87 -1.11
CA PHE A 50 4.87 -0.09 -0.74
C PHE A 50 4.97 -1.37 -1.59
N PRO A 51 4.62 -2.57 -1.07
CA PRO A 51 4.72 -3.79 -1.84
C PRO A 51 3.91 -3.72 -3.13
N PHE A 52 4.53 -4.15 -4.23
CA PHE A 52 3.91 -4.06 -5.55
C PHE A 52 2.75 -5.05 -5.71
N THR A 53 2.90 -6.28 -5.23
CA THR A 53 1.91 -7.35 -5.39
C THR A 53 0.80 -7.25 -4.35
N ASP A 54 -0.43 -7.61 -4.74
CA ASP A 54 -1.59 -7.57 -3.84
C ASP A 54 -1.40 -8.46 -2.60
N LYS A 55 -0.82 -9.66 -2.78
CA LYS A 55 -0.40 -10.52 -1.67
C LYS A 55 0.64 -9.85 -0.77
N GLY A 56 1.61 -9.14 -1.35
CA GLY A 56 2.62 -8.40 -0.61
C GLY A 56 2.02 -7.30 0.27
N LYS A 57 1.03 -6.56 -0.25
CA LYS A 57 0.32 -5.48 0.48
C LYS A 57 -0.44 -6.05 1.69
N ILE A 58 -1.19 -7.13 1.49
CA ILE A 58 -1.93 -7.81 2.56
C ILE A 58 -0.96 -8.36 3.62
N ASN A 59 0.09 -9.07 3.21
CA ASN A 59 1.08 -9.61 4.13
C ASN A 59 1.78 -8.52 4.93
N TRP A 60 2.16 -7.41 4.28
CA TRP A 60 2.78 -6.29 4.97
C TRP A 60 1.87 -5.73 6.07
N TRP A 61 0.58 -5.54 5.76
CA TRP A 61 -0.38 -5.12 6.78
C TRP A 61 -0.45 -6.11 7.95
N LEU A 62 -0.62 -7.41 7.67
CA LEU A 62 -0.73 -8.43 8.71
C LEU A 62 0.48 -8.44 9.64
N SER A 63 1.68 -8.20 9.11
CA SER A 63 2.93 -8.12 9.88
C SER A 63 3.14 -6.80 10.60
N ASN A 64 2.50 -5.70 10.17
CA ASN A 64 2.82 -4.34 10.64
C ASN A 64 1.65 -3.62 11.35
N LYS A 65 0.45 -4.21 11.38
CA LYS A 65 -0.73 -3.58 12.00
C LYS A 65 -0.53 -3.20 13.47
N GLU A 66 0.20 -4.01 14.24
CA GLU A 66 0.48 -3.71 15.65
C GLU A 66 1.44 -2.52 15.78
N MET A 67 2.45 -2.44 14.91
CA MET A 67 3.35 -1.28 14.85
C MET A 67 2.59 -0.01 14.47
N LEU A 68 1.66 -0.10 13.51
CA LEU A 68 0.80 1.04 13.14
C LEU A 68 -0.05 1.52 14.33
N LYS A 69 -0.60 0.57 15.09
CA LYS A 69 -1.41 0.86 16.28
C LYS A 69 -0.57 1.49 17.39
N GLU A 70 0.60 0.96 17.68
CA GLU A 70 1.47 1.46 18.75
C GLU A 70 2.04 2.86 18.42
N LYS A 71 2.59 3.02 17.21
CA LYS A 71 3.33 4.23 16.83
C LYS A 71 2.43 5.37 16.36
N TYR A 72 1.36 5.07 15.63
CA TYR A 72 0.51 6.07 14.99
C TYR A 72 -0.93 6.08 15.52
N ARG A 73 -1.29 5.15 16.42
CA ARG A 73 -2.66 4.98 16.92
C ARG A 73 -3.67 4.72 15.80
N THR A 74 -3.27 3.88 14.82
CA THR A 74 -4.09 3.52 13.66
C THR A 74 -4.15 1.99 13.50
N PRO A 75 -5.34 1.38 13.31
CA PRO A 75 -6.64 2.02 13.24
C PRO A 75 -7.13 2.48 14.62
N GLU A 76 -8.06 3.41 14.61
CA GLU A 76 -8.82 3.87 15.77
C GLU A 76 -10.30 3.52 15.51
N PRO A 77 -10.74 2.29 15.85
CA PRO A 77 -12.06 1.83 15.48
C PRO A 77 -13.16 2.56 16.25
N ALA A 78 -14.32 2.72 15.61
CA ALA A 78 -15.55 3.11 16.29
C ALA A 78 -15.93 2.10 17.38
N SER A 79 -16.88 2.48 18.23
CA SER A 79 -17.45 1.63 19.27
C SER A 79 -18.05 0.32 18.74
N ASP A 80 -18.50 0.30 17.49
CA ASP A 80 -19.01 -0.90 16.80
C ASP A 80 -17.93 -1.71 16.06
N GLY A 81 -16.66 -1.32 16.21
CA GLY A 81 -15.50 -1.96 15.60
C GLY A 81 -15.19 -1.52 14.17
N PHE A 82 -15.99 -0.61 13.58
CA PHE A 82 -15.72 -0.12 12.24
C PHE A 82 -14.44 0.72 12.18
N PHE A 83 -13.62 0.50 11.15
CA PHE A 83 -12.54 1.41 10.77
C PHE A 83 -12.25 1.28 9.28
N ALA A 84 -11.66 2.32 8.70
CA ALA A 84 -11.16 2.28 7.33
C ALA A 84 -9.78 2.95 7.22
N ILE A 85 -8.82 2.25 6.63
CA ILE A 85 -7.47 2.76 6.35
C ILE A 85 -7.28 2.81 4.85
N THR A 86 -6.80 3.92 4.33
CA THR A 86 -6.36 4.04 2.95
C THR A 86 -4.88 4.37 2.90
N PHE A 87 -4.12 3.55 2.20
CA PHE A 87 -2.71 3.77 1.91
C PHE A 87 -2.57 4.50 0.58
N TRP A 88 -1.92 5.66 0.63
CA TRP A 88 -1.68 6.53 -0.51
C TRP A 88 -0.20 6.53 -0.86
N ASP A 89 0.11 6.49 -2.16
CA ASP A 89 1.46 6.77 -2.62
C ASP A 89 1.80 8.22 -2.33
N PHE A 90 2.85 8.46 -1.55
CA PHE A 90 3.28 9.82 -1.26
C PHE A 90 3.86 10.51 -2.50
N GLY A 91 4.42 9.75 -3.45
CA GLY A 91 4.96 10.28 -4.71
C GLY A 91 5.94 11.44 -4.51
N GLU A 92 5.64 12.57 -5.14
CA GLU A 92 6.42 13.81 -5.09
C GLU A 92 6.23 14.63 -3.80
N GLY A 93 5.38 14.16 -2.90
CA GLY A 93 5.08 14.78 -1.62
C GLY A 93 3.90 15.76 -1.65
N TYR A 94 3.82 16.59 -0.61
CA TYR A 94 2.70 17.52 -0.45
C TYR A 94 2.72 18.64 -1.50
N LYS A 95 1.52 19.01 -1.93
CA LYS A 95 1.24 20.00 -2.96
C LYS A 95 0.10 20.90 -2.49
N GLU A 96 -0.01 22.07 -3.10
CA GLU A 96 -1.21 22.89 -2.96
C GLU A 96 -2.43 22.20 -3.58
N GLU A 97 -3.66 22.49 -3.16
CA GLU A 97 -4.87 21.93 -3.79
C GLU A 97 -4.90 22.27 -5.29
N GLY A 98 -4.67 23.55 -5.62
CA GLY A 98 -4.61 24.03 -6.99
C GLY A 98 -5.93 23.84 -7.73
N LYS A 99 -5.87 23.29 -8.95
CA LYS A 99 -7.04 23.03 -9.81
C LYS A 99 -7.31 21.54 -10.06
N TYR A 100 -6.52 20.67 -9.44
CA TYR A 100 -6.59 19.23 -9.67
C TYR A 100 -7.34 18.54 -8.54
N ASP A 101 -7.95 17.39 -8.84
CA ASP A 101 -8.62 16.59 -7.82
C ASP A 101 -7.58 15.88 -6.93
N ARG A 102 -7.19 16.54 -5.84
CA ARG A 102 -6.17 16.07 -4.88
C ARG A 102 -6.81 15.58 -3.58
N ARG A 103 -6.09 14.75 -2.83
CA ARG A 103 -6.48 14.38 -1.45
C ARG A 103 -5.83 15.36 -0.50
N CYS A 104 -6.62 16.25 0.08
CA CYS A 104 -6.18 17.22 1.08
C CYS A 104 -6.46 16.74 2.51
N PHE A 105 -5.65 17.19 3.47
CA PHE A 105 -5.73 16.81 4.87
C PHE A 105 -6.00 18.05 5.75
N ASP A 106 -7.09 18.02 6.51
CA ASP A 106 -7.60 19.19 7.24
C ASP A 106 -6.81 19.47 8.53
N ASP A 107 -6.10 18.47 9.06
CA ASP A 107 -5.20 18.62 10.20
C ASP A 107 -3.95 19.46 9.85
N MET A 108 -3.63 19.60 8.57
CA MET A 108 -2.50 20.39 8.08
C MET A 108 -2.91 21.84 7.78
N LYS A 109 -2.56 22.77 8.67
CA LYS A 109 -2.83 24.22 8.53
C LYS A 109 -1.82 24.92 7.60
N THR A 110 -1.63 24.40 6.39
CA THR A 110 -0.74 24.94 5.35
C THR A 110 -1.40 24.86 3.98
N LYS A 111 -0.95 25.68 3.03
CA LYS A 111 -1.38 25.57 1.63
C LYS A 111 -0.92 24.25 1.00
N PHE A 112 0.21 23.70 1.42
CA PHE A 112 0.75 22.42 0.94
C PHE A 112 0.23 21.26 1.80
N ASN A 113 -1.09 21.04 1.79
CA ASN A 113 -1.76 20.02 2.60
C ASN A 113 -2.37 18.88 1.77
N CYS A 114 -2.07 18.81 0.47
CA CYS A 114 -2.66 17.83 -0.42
C CYS A 114 -1.62 16.92 -1.07
N ILE A 115 -2.06 15.75 -1.52
CA ILE A 115 -1.28 14.82 -2.36
C ILE A 115 -2.06 14.48 -3.63
N ASP A 116 -1.35 14.01 -4.65
CA ASP A 116 -2.01 13.44 -5.83
C ASP A 116 -2.74 12.15 -5.43
N LYS A 117 -3.95 11.93 -5.98
CA LYS A 117 -4.81 10.79 -5.61
C LYS A 117 -4.32 9.48 -6.24
N ASN A 118 -3.29 8.89 -5.64
CA ASN A 118 -2.82 7.55 -6.01
C ASN A 118 -3.04 6.56 -4.86
N ARG A 119 -4.21 5.91 -4.86
CA ARG A 119 -4.57 4.91 -3.85
C ARG A 119 -3.93 3.57 -4.17
N ILE A 120 -3.11 3.05 -3.25
CA ILE A 120 -2.40 1.79 -3.45
C ILE A 120 -3.17 0.61 -2.85
N PHE A 121 -3.76 0.81 -1.67
CA PHE A 121 -4.34 -0.24 -0.85
C PHE A 121 -5.34 0.34 0.15
N SER A 122 -6.46 -0.36 0.40
CA SER A 122 -7.38 0.02 1.47
C SER A 122 -7.78 -1.18 2.31
N ILE A 123 -8.03 -0.90 3.58
CA ILE A 123 -8.45 -1.87 4.59
C ILE A 123 -9.71 -1.34 5.25
N GLU A 124 -10.73 -2.17 5.35
CA GLU A 124 -11.95 -1.83 6.08
C GLU A 124 -12.28 -2.98 7.03
N ASN A 125 -12.64 -2.67 8.27
CA ASN A 125 -13.22 -3.66 9.16
C ASN A 125 -14.71 -3.35 9.33
N ASN A 126 -15.55 -4.37 9.12
CA ASN A 126 -16.98 -4.21 9.34
C ASN A 126 -17.35 -4.50 10.81
N LYS A 127 -18.61 -4.21 11.16
CA LYS A 127 -19.17 -4.46 12.51
C LYS A 127 -19.26 -5.94 12.90
N LYS A 128 -18.98 -6.86 11.97
CA LYS A 128 -18.93 -8.32 12.20
C LYS A 128 -17.50 -8.82 12.39
N ASN A 129 -16.51 -7.92 12.47
CA ASN A 129 -15.08 -8.22 12.53
C ASN A 129 -14.56 -9.02 11.33
N ASP A 130 -15.18 -8.83 10.16
CA ASP A 130 -14.54 -9.20 8.90
C ASP A 130 -13.71 -8.01 8.40
N THR A 131 -12.46 -8.30 8.03
CA THR A 131 -11.57 -7.32 7.43
C THR A 131 -11.56 -7.48 5.91
N PHE A 132 -11.81 -6.40 5.18
CA PHE A 132 -11.77 -6.34 3.73
C PHE A 132 -10.50 -5.62 3.28
N PHE A 133 -9.82 -6.22 2.32
CA PHE A 133 -8.64 -5.71 1.67
C PHE A 133 -9.00 -5.35 0.23
N THR A 134 -9.10 -4.06 -0.05
CA THR A 134 -9.31 -3.58 -1.41
C THR A 134 -7.96 -3.30 -2.04
N VAL A 135 -7.65 -4.07 -3.07
CA VAL A 135 -6.39 -4.01 -3.82
C VAL A 135 -6.68 -3.66 -5.29
N HIS A 136 -5.68 -3.74 -6.17
CA HIS A 136 -5.88 -3.42 -7.58
C HIS A 136 -6.80 -4.44 -8.26
N ASP A 137 -6.54 -5.75 -8.03
CA ASP A 137 -7.17 -6.85 -8.76
C ASP A 137 -8.50 -7.33 -8.12
N GLY A 138 -9.00 -6.64 -7.10
CA GLY A 138 -10.26 -6.99 -6.45
C GLY A 138 -10.29 -6.77 -4.94
N ILE A 139 -11.17 -7.52 -4.27
CA ILE A 139 -11.38 -7.43 -2.83
C ILE A 139 -11.16 -8.81 -2.21
N TYR A 140 -10.40 -8.85 -1.13
CA TYR A 140 -10.21 -10.04 -0.30
C TYR A 140 -10.87 -9.82 1.05
N ARG A 141 -11.55 -10.84 1.59
CA ARG A 141 -12.15 -10.83 2.92
C ARG A 141 -11.38 -11.78 3.82
N MET A 142 -10.94 -11.27 4.97
CA MET A 142 -10.43 -12.05 6.08
C MET A 142 -11.53 -12.18 7.12
N ASN A 143 -11.93 -13.41 7.41
CA ASN A 143 -12.89 -13.68 8.48
C ASN A 143 -12.20 -13.66 9.85
N LYS A 144 -13.00 -13.74 10.92
CA LYS A 144 -12.50 -13.78 12.31
C LYS A 144 -11.52 -14.92 12.63
N ASN A 145 -11.48 -15.98 11.83
CA ASN A 145 -10.56 -17.10 12.00
C ASN A 145 -9.21 -16.86 11.28
N GLY A 146 -9.07 -15.74 10.57
CA GLY A 146 -7.87 -15.40 9.79
C GLY A 146 -7.84 -16.00 8.39
N ASN A 147 -8.89 -16.69 7.94
CA ASN A 147 -8.95 -17.22 6.58
C ASN A 147 -9.23 -16.08 5.60
N ILE A 148 -8.41 -16.00 4.55
CA ILE A 148 -8.50 -14.96 3.52
C ILE A 148 -9.04 -15.57 2.22
N GLU A 149 -10.16 -15.04 1.75
CA GLU A 149 -10.82 -15.46 0.52
C GLU A 149 -11.04 -14.26 -0.39
N LYS A 150 -10.85 -14.44 -1.70
CA LYS A 150 -11.16 -13.38 -2.68
C LYS A 150 -12.67 -13.33 -2.88
N THR A 151 -13.29 -12.17 -2.61
CA THR A 151 -14.75 -12.00 -2.68
C THR A 151 -15.21 -11.27 -3.93
N TYR A 152 -14.33 -10.52 -4.60
CA TYR A 152 -14.65 -9.81 -5.83
C TYR A 152 -13.45 -9.75 -6.78
N ASN A 153 -13.68 -9.95 -8.08
CA ASN A 153 -12.73 -9.69 -9.16
C ASN A 153 -13.14 -8.41 -9.87
N LYS A 154 -12.17 -7.50 -10.07
CA LYS A 154 -12.39 -6.25 -10.81
C LYS A 154 -12.15 -6.44 -12.31
#